data_AF-I1XKG6-F1
#
_entry.id   AF-I1XKG6-F1
#
_cell.length_a   1.000
_cell.length_b   1.000
_cell.length_c   1.000
_cell.angle_alpha   90.00
_cell.angle_beta   90.00
_cell.angle_gamma   90.00
#
_symmetry.space_group_name_H-M   'P 1'
#
loop_
_entity.id
_entity.type
_entity.pdbx_description
1 polymer ?
#
loop_
_entity_poly.entity_id
_entity_poly.type
_entity_poly.pdbx_seq_one_letter_code
_entity_poly.pdbx_strand_id
1 'polypeptide(L)' 'MIGIYRWRHQQTKNTYIRFCFSGSLGEKLDRPLDTDIHQAVWLDAETIQQRRSQFRSPLVEQCLQDYLAGKRYPLDLLTD' A
#
# COMPACT_ATOMS: atom_id res chain seq x y z
N MET A 1 3.17 10.26 -5.84
CA MET A 1 2.56 9.83 -4.57
C MET A 1 1.05 9.61 -4.75
N ILE A 2 0.43 8.68 -4.02
CA ILE A 2 -1.03 8.42 -4.03
C ILE A 2 -1.74 9.16 -2.91
N GLY A 3 -1.13 9.26 -1.73
CA GLY A 3 -1.71 9.97 -0.60
C GLY A 3 -0.95 9.77 0.71
N ILE A 4 -1.34 10.54 1.73
CA ILE A 4 -0.84 10.46 3.10
C ILE A 4 -2.04 10.17 4.00
N TYR A 5 -1.98 9.08 4.76
CA TYR A 5 -3.11 8.60 5.56
C TYR A 5 -2.72 8.50 7.03
N ARG A 6 -3.55 9.06 7.90
CA ARG A 6 -3.47 8.80 9.33
C ARG A 6 -4.36 7.62 9.69
N TRP A 7 -3.80 6.61 10.34
CA TRP A 7 -4.56 5.47 10.86
C TRP A 7 -4.18 5.19 12.30
N ARG A 8 -5.20 5.05 13.15
CA ARG A 8 -5.04 4.67 14.56
C ARG A 8 -5.48 3.23 14.73
N HIS A 9 -4.57 2.37 15.13
CA HIS A 9 -4.86 0.96 15.36
C HIS A 9 -5.74 0.81 16.62
N GLN A 10 -6.90 0.18 16.49
CA GLN A 10 -7.92 0.17 17.55
C GLN A 10 -7.46 -0.54 18.82
N GLN A 11 -6.73 -1.65 18.68
CA GLN A 11 -6.27 -2.46 19.81
C GLN A 11 -4.99 -1.90 20.45
N THR A 12 -3.91 -1.77 19.68
CA THR A 12 -2.62 -1.26 20.18
C THR A 12 -2.58 0.23 20.47
N LYS A 13 -3.57 1.02 20.02
CA LYS A 13 -3.63 2.49 20.11
C LYS A 13 -2.52 3.25 19.38
N ASN A 14 -1.61 2.54 18.70
CA ASN A 14 -0.58 3.12 17.86
C ASN A 14 -1.18 3.98 16.75
N THR A 15 -0.53 5.11 16.47
CA THR A 15 -0.89 6.00 15.37
C THR A 15 0.16 5.90 14.28
N TYR A 16 -0.29 5.67 13.05
CA TYR A 16 0.53 5.56 11.86
C TYR A 16 0.22 6.72 10.92
N ILE A 17 1.26 7.31 10.35
CA ILE A 17 1.17 8.15 9.16
C ILE A 17 1.76 7.34 8.00
N ARG A 18 0.89 6.92 7.07
CA ARG A 18 1.27 6.09 5.92
C ARG A 18 1.36 6.96 4.68
N PHE A 19 2.55 7.04 4.11
CA PHE A 19 2.77 7.57 2.76
C PHE A 19 2.59 6.42 1.77
N CYS A 20 1.72 6.61 0.77
CA CYS A 20 1.51 5.63 -0.30
C CYS A 20 2.05 6.17 -1.62
N PHE A 21 2.83 5.36 -2.32
CA PHE A 21 3.42 5.69 -3.61
C PHE A 21 2.94 4.71 -4.67
N SER A 22 2.95 5.15 -5.92
CA SER A 22 2.84 4.31 -7.10
C SER A 22 4.06 4.52 -7.98
N GLY A 23 4.38 3.53 -8.79
CA GLY A 23 5.51 3.57 -9.71
C GLY A 23 5.50 2.36 -10.63
N SER A 24 6.50 2.30 -11.50
CA SER A 24 6.76 1.15 -12.34
C SER A 24 7.77 0.21 -11.68
N LEU A 25 7.68 -1.07 -12.01
CA LEU A 25 8.66 -2.05 -11.55
C LEU A 25 10.01 -1.80 -12.21
N GLY A 26 11.06 -1.88 -11.40
CA GLY A 26 12.43 -1.96 -11.89
C GLY A 26 12.80 -3.38 -12.29
N GLU A 27 14.11 -3.62 -12.41
CA GLU A 27 14.65 -4.94 -12.72
C GLU A 27 14.37 -5.95 -11.61
N LYS A 28 14.15 -7.21 -12.00
CA LYS A 28 13.99 -8.31 -11.05
C LYS A 28 15.34 -8.58 -10.39
N LEU A 29 15.38 -8.45 -9.07
CA LEU A 29 16.54 -8.85 -8.26
C LEU A 29 16.32 -10.27 -7.72
N ASP A 30 17.36 -11.09 -7.76
CA ASP A 30 17.36 -12.41 -7.11
C ASP A 30 17.68 -12.24 -5.62
N ARG A 31 16.68 -11.81 -4.85
CA ARG A 31 16.77 -11.65 -3.40
C ARG A 31 15.69 -12.49 -2.73
N PRO A 32 16.02 -13.19 -1.63
CA PRO A 32 15.02 -13.90 -0.85
C PRO A 32 13.98 -12.91 -0.28
N LEU A 33 12.76 -13.39 -0.07
CA LEU A 33 11.74 -12.66 0.67
C LEU A 33 12.14 -12.59 2.15
N ASP A 34 11.71 -11.53 2.84
CA ASP A 34 11.85 -11.45 4.29
C ASP A 34 11.13 -12.63 4.96
N THR A 35 11.61 -13.06 6.13
CA THR A 35 11.14 -14.28 6.80
C THR A 35 9.65 -14.26 7.17
N ASP A 36 9.06 -13.08 7.31
CA ASP A 36 7.65 -12.86 7.60
C ASP A 36 6.77 -12.77 6.33
N ILE A 37 7.37 -12.81 5.14
CA ILE A 37 6.66 -12.77 3.85
C ILE A 37 6.55 -14.18 3.28
N HIS A 38 5.32 -14.72 3.28
CA HIS A 38 5.06 -16.05 2.72
C HIS A 38 5.17 -16.10 1.18
N GLN A 39 4.72 -15.06 0.49
CA GLN A 39 4.75 -14.95 -0.98
C GLN A 39 4.48 -13.51 -1.44
N ALA A 40 4.93 -13.17 -2.65
CA ALA A 40 4.56 -11.95 -3.37
C ALA A 40 3.96 -12.34 -4.72
N VAL A 41 2.72 -11.91 -4.99
CA VAL A 41 1.95 -12.30 -6.18
C VAL A 41 1.35 -11.08 -6.87
N TRP A 42 1.23 -11.16 -8.20
CA TRP A 42 0.51 -10.19 -9.01
C TRP A 42 -0.95 -10.56 -9.09
N LEU A 43 -1.83 -9.63 -8.75
CA LEU A 43 -3.28 -9.81 -8.75
C LEU A 43 -3.94 -8.63 -9.45
N ASP A 44 -5.06 -8.87 -10.11
CA ASP A 44 -5.93 -7.80 -10.59
C ASP A 44 -6.70 -7.15 -9.43
N ALA A 45 -7.28 -5.98 -9.72
CA ALA A 45 -7.98 -5.18 -8.71
C ALA A 45 -9.20 -5.91 -8.10
N GLU A 46 -9.93 -6.68 -8.90
CA GLU A 46 -11.13 -7.41 -8.46
C GLU A 46 -10.74 -8.52 -7.47
N THR A 47 -9.73 -9.30 -7.81
CA THR A 47 -9.16 -10.35 -6.95
C THR A 47 -8.63 -9.78 -5.63
N ILE A 48 -8.01 -8.60 -5.66
CA ILE A 48 -7.58 -7.93 -4.43
C ILE A 48 -8.80 -7.58 -3.56
N GLN A 49 -9.85 -7.01 -4.15
CA GLN A 49 -11.06 -6.62 -3.42
C GLN A 49 -11.80 -7.82 -2.81
N GLN A 50 -11.84 -8.96 -3.50
CA GLN A 50 -12.41 -10.20 -2.97
C GLN A 50 -11.67 -10.71 -1.72
N ARG A 51 -10.40 -10.33 -1.52
CA ARG A 51 -9.58 -10.71 -0.36
C ARG A 51 -9.63 -9.71 0.79
N ARG A 52 -10.62 -8.80 0.82
CA ARG A 52 -10.73 -7.73 1.83
C ARG A 52 -10.59 -8.20 3.29
N SER A 53 -11.11 -9.39 3.62
CA SER A 53 -11.00 -9.97 4.97
C SER A 53 -9.56 -10.29 5.40
N GLN A 54 -8.62 -10.40 4.45
CA GLN A 54 -7.20 -10.68 4.68
C GLN A 54 -6.37 -9.40 4.81
N PHE A 55 -6.98 -8.21 4.63
CA PHE A 55 -6.24 -6.96 4.68
C PHE A 55 -5.76 -6.65 6.10
N ARG A 56 -4.44 -6.44 6.23
CA ARG A 56 -3.80 -6.02 7.50
C ARG A 56 -4.31 -4.70 8.07
N SER A 57 -4.97 -3.88 7.25
CA SER A 57 -5.54 -2.58 7.64
C SER A 57 -6.54 -2.10 6.59
N PRO A 58 -7.50 -1.24 6.94
CA PRO A 58 -8.40 -0.61 5.97
C PRO A 58 -7.65 0.24 4.92
N LEU A 59 -6.41 0.65 5.20
CA LEU A 59 -5.59 1.43 4.28
C LEU A 59 -5.19 0.65 3.01
N VAL A 60 -5.23 -0.69 3.01
CA VAL A 60 -4.96 -1.47 1.78
C VAL A 60 -6.01 -1.14 0.72
N GLU A 61 -7.27 -1.19 1.10
CA GLU A 61 -8.40 -0.87 0.21
C GLU A 61 -8.38 0.60 -0.22
N GLN A 62 -8.20 1.52 0.73
CA GLN A 62 -8.17 2.96 0.44
C GLN A 62 -7.07 3.32 -0.56
N CYS A 63 -5.86 2.77 -0.40
CA CYS A 63 -4.76 3.03 -1.31
C CYS A 63 -5.05 2.50 -2.73
N LEU A 64 -5.66 1.32 -2.84
CA LEU A 64 -6.04 0.75 -4.13
C LEU A 64 -7.12 1.60 -4.82
N GLN A 65 -8.16 2.00 -4.10
CA GLN A 65 -9.23 2.85 -4.64
C GLN A 65 -8.69 4.20 -5.11
N ASP A 66 -7.81 4.83 -4.32
CA ASP A 66 -7.19 6.10 -4.68
C ASP A 66 -6.27 5.96 -5.90
N TYR A 67 -5.55 4.85 -6.02
CA TYR A 67 -4.75 4.55 -7.21
C TYR A 67 -5.61 4.42 -8.47
N LEU A 68 -6.73 3.67 -8.38
CA LEU A 68 -7.67 3.42 -9.47
C LEU A 68 -8.46 4.68 -9.85
N ALA A 69 -8.75 5.55 -8.89
CA ALA A 69 -9.36 6.86 -9.12
C ALA A 69 -8.40 7.88 -9.77
N GLY A 70 -7.16 7.48 -10.10
CA GLY A 70 -6.19 8.31 -10.79
C GLY A 70 -5.48 9.34 -9.90
N LYS A 71 -5.58 9.25 -8.57
CA LYS A 71 -4.87 10.19 -7.68
C LYS A 71 -3.36 10.07 -7.88
N ARG A 72 -2.72 11.16 -8.30
CA ARG A 72 -1.26 11.26 -8.45
C ARG A 72 -0.84 12.65 -7.99
N TYR A 73 -0.08 12.69 -6.91
CA TYR A 73 0.52 13.90 -6.36
C TYR A 73 2.01 13.93 -6.67
N PRO A 74 2.59 15.10 -6.96
CA PRO A 74 4.02 15.21 -7.23
C PRO A 74 4.83 14.90 -5.97
N LEU A 75 6.07 14.42 -6.17
CA LEU A 75 6.94 14.02 -5.06
C LEU A 75 7.59 15.21 -4.34
N ASP A 76 7.61 16.37 -4.98
CA ASP A 76 8.09 17.65 -4.43
C ASP A 76 7.24 18.18 -3.25
N LEU A 77 6.08 17.58 -2.99
CA LEU A 77 5.32 17.79 -1.76
C LEU A 77 6.07 17.31 -0.50
N LEU A 78 7.05 16.42 -0.65
CA LEU A 78 7.92 15.97 0.43
C LEU A 78 9.17 16.84 0.42
N THR A 79 9.28 17.72 1.40
CA THR A 79 10.40 18.64 1.59
C THR A 79 11.06 18.37 2.94
N ASP A 80 12.37 18.61 3.03
CA ASP A 80 13.15 18.61 4.29
C ASP A 80 13.11 19.98 4.96
#